data_AF-A0A2J8I3S0-F1
#
_entry.id   AF-A0A2J8I3S0-F1
#
_cell.length_a   1.000
_cell.length_b   1.000
_cell.length_c   1.000
_cell.angle_alpha   90.00
_cell.angle_beta   90.00
_cell.angle_gamma   90.00
#
_symmetry.space_group_name_H-M   'P 1'
#
loop_
_entity.id
_entity.type
_entity.pdbx_description
1 polymer ?
#
loop_
_entity_poly.entity_id
_entity_poly.type
_entity_poly.pdbx_seq_one_letter_code
_entity_poly.pdbx_strand_id
1 'polypeptide(L)'
;MPNQDQQYLQAMGIQSWELVHPERLQGYQASKVGLDKECKLLLVSESYPTPSEVTLFERVLKSFNVELQQAQHVHLHNLASLDLSSLEWIWFAGCDDASISGIKKLHTPPLSEVDGNTQHRRDLWQQICSYEAN
;
A
#
# COMPACT_ATOMS: atom_id res chain seq x y z
N MET A 1 -34.37 -10.23 25.83
CA MET A 1 -34.80 -9.07 25.03
C MET A 1 -33.57 -8.28 24.62
N PRO A 2 -33.09 -8.43 23.37
CA PRO A 2 -32.23 -7.40 22.78
C PRO A 2 -32.50 -7.25 21.27
N ASN A 3 -33.00 -6.10 20.80
CA ASN A 3 -32.84 -5.75 19.37
C ASN A 3 -33.07 -4.25 19.03
N GLN A 4 -32.99 -3.34 20.01
CA GLN A 4 -33.21 -1.92 19.75
C GLN A 4 -32.03 -1.22 19.07
N ASP A 5 -30.81 -1.77 19.18
CA ASP A 5 -29.61 -1.14 18.63
C ASP A 5 -29.56 -1.14 17.09
N GLN A 6 -30.23 -2.10 16.42
CA GLN A 6 -30.23 -2.19 14.97
C GLN A 6 -31.11 -1.13 14.28
N GLN A 7 -32.12 -0.60 14.98
CA GLN A 7 -33.04 0.37 14.40
C GLN A 7 -32.47 1.80 14.37
N TYR A 8 -31.50 2.10 15.23
CA TYR A 8 -30.87 3.42 15.27
C TYR A 8 -29.96 3.68 14.06
N LEU A 9 -29.35 2.64 13.51
CA LEU A 9 -28.40 2.75 12.39
C LEU A 9 -29.08 3.11 11.06
N GLN A 10 -30.33 2.67 10.85
CA GLN A 10 -31.07 2.95 9.62
C GLN A 10 -31.58 4.39 9.51
N ALA A 11 -31.79 5.08 10.64
CA ALA A 11 -32.28 6.47 10.64
C ALA A 11 -31.22 7.50 10.19
N MET A 12 -29.93 7.13 10.17
CA MET A 12 -28.82 8.00 9.78
C MET A 12 -28.37 7.86 8.32
N GLY A 13 -29.10 7.10 7.48
CA GLY A 13 -28.77 6.98 6.05
C GLY A 13 -27.47 6.23 5.76
N ILE A 14 -26.94 5.49 6.73
CA ILE A 14 -25.74 4.66 6.54
C ILE A 14 -26.15 3.41 5.77
N GLN A 15 -25.96 3.45 4.45
CA GLN A 15 -26.12 2.28 3.59
C GLN A 15 -25.06 1.26 3.96
N SER A 16 -25.50 0.20 4.65
CA SER A 16 -24.71 -1.00 4.90
C SER A 16 -24.52 -1.72 3.57
N TRP A 17 -23.31 -1.72 3.02
CA TRP A 17 -22.98 -2.53 1.85
C TRP A 17 -22.83 -3.99 2.29
N GLU A 18 -23.95 -4.69 2.46
CA GLU A 18 -23.93 -6.15 2.59
C GLU A 18 -23.55 -6.75 1.23
N LEU A 19 -22.42 -7.45 1.18
CA LEU A 19 -22.04 -8.27 0.02
C LEU A 19 -23.06 -9.40 -0.15
N VAL A 20 -24.07 -9.13 -0.96
CA VAL A 20 -25.03 -10.12 -1.43
C VAL A 20 -24.31 -11.02 -2.44
N HIS A 21 -24.31 -12.34 -2.21
CA HIS A 21 -23.86 -13.43 -3.12
C HIS A 21 -22.45 -14.02 -2.92
N PRO A 22 -22.23 -14.82 -1.87
CA PRO A 22 -21.05 -15.68 -1.74
C PRO A 22 -21.01 -16.87 -2.73
N GLU A 23 -22.13 -17.20 -3.39
CA GLU A 23 -22.26 -18.38 -4.26
C GLU A 23 -21.75 -18.20 -5.70
N ARG A 24 -21.49 -16.95 -6.15
CA ARG A 24 -20.92 -16.69 -7.50
C ARG A 24 -19.40 -16.68 -7.57
N LEU A 25 -18.72 -16.99 -6.46
CA LEU A 25 -17.27 -16.99 -6.33
C LEU A 25 -16.61 -18.35 -6.60
N GLN A 26 -17.31 -19.32 -7.21
CA GLN A 26 -16.71 -20.63 -7.57
C GLN A 26 -15.90 -20.64 -8.88
N GLY A 27 -15.66 -19.47 -9.47
CA GLY A 27 -14.84 -19.34 -10.68
C GLY A 27 -14.19 -17.97 -10.85
N TYR A 28 -14.32 -17.09 -9.85
CA TYR A 28 -13.61 -15.81 -9.86
C TYR A 28 -12.18 -16.08 -9.40
N GLN A 29 -11.33 -16.46 -10.35
CA GLN A 29 -9.94 -16.05 -10.22
C GLN A 29 -9.99 -14.53 -10.14
N ALA A 30 -9.67 -13.96 -8.98
CA ALA A 30 -9.35 -12.54 -8.92
C ALA A 30 -8.20 -12.36 -9.91
N SER A 31 -8.54 -11.99 -11.15
CA SER A 31 -7.56 -11.70 -12.18
C SER A 31 -6.67 -10.66 -11.57
N LYS A 32 -5.42 -11.04 -11.31
CA LYS A 32 -4.47 -10.13 -10.71
C LYS A 32 -4.47 -8.89 -11.56
N VAL A 33 -4.83 -7.76 -10.96
CA VAL A 33 -4.88 -6.50 -11.69
C VAL A 33 -3.43 -6.19 -12.04
N GLY A 34 -3.14 -6.20 -13.35
CA GLY A 34 -1.82 -5.87 -13.85
C GLY A 34 -1.47 -4.45 -13.46
N LEU A 35 -0.29 -4.26 -12.88
CA LEU A 35 0.26 -2.93 -12.67
C LEU A 35 0.53 -2.25 -14.01
N ASP A 36 0.55 -0.92 -14.00
CA ASP A 36 1.00 -0.15 -15.15
C ASP A 36 2.40 -0.61 -15.57
N LYS A 37 2.64 -0.70 -16.89
CA LYS A 37 3.92 -1.22 -17.41
C LYS A 37 5.12 -0.38 -17.01
N GLU A 38 4.88 0.88 -16.67
CA GLU A 38 5.87 1.84 -16.21
C GLU A 38 5.96 1.87 -14.67
N CYS A 39 5.08 1.16 -13.97
CA CYS A 39 5.08 1.08 -12.51
C CYS A 39 6.24 0.22 -12.03
N LYS A 40 7.18 0.86 -11.35
CA LYS A 40 8.38 0.24 -10.78
C LYS A 40 8.33 0.15 -9.27
N LEU A 41 7.53 1.01 -8.62
CA LEU A 41 7.40 1.05 -7.18
C LEU A 41 5.94 1.04 -6.72
N LEU A 42 5.66 0.24 -5.69
CA LEU A 42 4.34 0.17 -5.07
C LEU A 42 4.43 0.65 -3.62
N LEU A 43 3.71 1.70 -3.29
CA LEU A 43 3.57 2.19 -1.92
C LEU A 43 2.37 1.52 -1.27
N VAL A 44 2.59 0.79 -0.19
CA VAL A 44 1.58 0.07 0.58
C VAL A 44 1.36 0.77 1.90
N SER A 45 0.18 1.34 2.08
CA SER A 45 -0.23 2.01 3.32
C SER A 45 -1.71 1.86 3.59
N GLU A 46 -2.11 1.91 4.85
CA GLU A 46 -3.53 1.84 5.23
C GLU A 46 -4.30 3.10 4.80
N SER A 47 -3.64 4.26 4.86
CA SER A 47 -4.21 5.55 4.49
C SER A 47 -3.49 6.15 3.28
N TYR A 48 -4.21 6.96 2.52
CA TYR A 48 -3.62 7.71 1.42
C TYR A 48 -2.67 8.79 1.96
N PRO A 49 -1.45 8.94 1.41
CA PRO A 49 -0.50 9.93 1.89
C PRO A 49 -1.02 11.36 1.68
N THR A 50 -0.83 12.20 2.70
CA THR A 50 -1.09 13.64 2.64
C THR A 50 -0.13 14.34 1.68
N PRO A 51 -0.41 15.58 1.22
CA PRO A 51 0.45 16.29 0.28
C PRO A 51 1.90 16.45 0.74
N SER A 52 2.11 16.63 2.05
CA SER A 52 3.44 16.71 2.65
C SER A 52 4.18 15.37 2.58
N GLU A 53 3.49 14.28 2.89
CA GLU A 53 4.03 12.93 2.79
C GLU A 53 4.31 12.52 1.35
N VAL A 54 3.47 12.92 0.39
CA VAL A 54 3.71 12.73 -1.05
C VAL A 54 4.99 13.45 -1.48
N THR A 55 5.24 14.65 -0.97
CA THR A 55 6.48 15.39 -1.27
C THR A 55 7.71 14.67 -0.72
N LEU A 56 7.64 14.14 0.50
CA LEU A 56 8.71 13.32 1.07
C LEU A 56 8.92 12.05 0.24
N PHE A 57 7.84 11.36 -0.09
CA PHE A 57 7.83 10.16 -0.92
C PHE A 57 8.52 10.42 -2.27
N GLU A 58 8.10 11.45 -3.01
CA GLU A 58 8.71 11.86 -4.27
C GLU A 58 10.23 12.11 -4.13
N ARG A 59 10.65 12.79 -3.06
CA ARG A 59 12.08 13.03 -2.80
C ARG A 59 12.85 11.74 -2.58
N VAL A 60 12.24 10.78 -1.91
CA VAL A 60 12.84 9.45 -1.69
C VAL A 60 12.86 8.67 -3.01
N LEU A 61 11.82 8.70 -3.83
CA LEU A 61 11.82 8.02 -5.15
C LEU A 61 12.96 8.52 -6.04
N LYS A 62 13.16 9.85 -6.10
CA LYS A 62 14.25 10.47 -6.86
C LYS A 62 15.63 9.99 -6.43
N SER A 63 15.75 9.48 -5.21
CA SER A 63 17.00 9.11 -4.58
C SER A 63 17.57 7.78 -5.10
N PHE A 64 16.71 6.92 -5.67
CA PHE A 64 17.07 5.68 -6.37
C PHE A 64 16.50 5.66 -7.80
N ASN A 65 16.37 6.85 -8.41
CA ASN A 65 16.05 7.05 -9.82
C ASN A 65 14.67 6.51 -10.27
N VAL A 66 13.68 6.55 -9.37
CA VAL A 66 12.26 6.26 -9.68
C VAL A 66 11.48 7.58 -9.71
N GLU A 67 10.60 7.72 -10.69
CA GLU A 67 9.70 8.88 -10.78
C GLU A 67 8.37 8.63 -10.07
N LEU A 68 7.71 9.69 -9.61
CA LEU A 68 6.39 9.58 -8.96
C LEU A 68 5.34 8.94 -9.90
N GLN A 69 5.46 9.16 -11.21
CA GLN A 69 4.58 8.54 -12.21
C GLN A 69 4.79 7.02 -12.34
N GLN A 70 5.97 6.53 -11.95
CA GLN A 70 6.33 5.12 -11.92
C GLN A 70 6.01 4.49 -10.55
N ALA A 71 5.43 5.26 -9.64
CA ALA A 71 5.05 4.82 -8.31
C ALA A 71 3.53 4.84 -8.13
N GLN A 72 2.98 3.76 -7.57
CA GLN A 72 1.54 3.66 -7.34
C GLN A 72 1.24 3.35 -5.88
N HIS A 73 0.24 4.03 -5.31
CA HIS A 73 -0.26 3.74 -3.97
C HIS A 73 -1.31 2.63 -4.01
N VAL A 74 -1.22 1.70 -3.07
CA VAL A 74 -2.20 0.64 -2.84
C VAL A 74 -2.42 0.41 -1.35
N HIS A 75 -3.62 -0.03 -0.99
CA HIS A 75 -3.89 -0.54 0.34
C HIS A 75 -3.39 -1.98 0.51
N LEU A 76 -3.00 -2.35 1.73
CA LEU A 76 -2.52 -3.71 2.05
C LEU A 76 -3.49 -4.81 1.57
N HIS A 77 -4.80 -4.62 1.78
CA HIS A 77 -5.81 -5.60 1.38
C HIS A 77 -5.91 -5.79 -0.15
N ASN A 78 -5.51 -4.80 -0.95
CA ASN A 78 -5.51 -4.88 -2.41
C ASN A 78 -4.22 -5.50 -2.96
N LEU A 79 -3.16 -5.56 -2.16
CA LEU A 79 -1.86 -6.09 -2.55
C LEU A 79 -1.94 -7.53 -3.07
N ALA A 80 -2.70 -8.39 -2.39
CA ALA A 80 -2.86 -9.79 -2.75
C ALA A 80 -3.52 -9.99 -4.13
N SER A 81 -4.25 -8.98 -4.60
CA SER A 81 -4.97 -8.99 -5.88
C SER A 81 -4.17 -8.33 -7.02
N LEU A 82 -2.95 -7.86 -6.78
CA LEU A 82 -2.10 -7.23 -7.79
C LEU A 82 -1.09 -8.20 -8.39
N ASP A 83 -0.76 -7.99 -9.66
CA ASP A 83 0.38 -8.66 -10.27
C ASP A 83 1.65 -7.82 -10.03
N LEU A 84 2.54 -8.36 -9.21
CA LEU A 84 3.78 -7.71 -8.79
C LEU A 84 4.98 -8.20 -9.60
N SER A 85 4.78 -9.02 -10.64
CA SER A 85 5.86 -9.67 -11.37
C SER A 85 6.77 -8.69 -12.11
N SER A 86 6.25 -7.51 -12.48
CA SER A 86 7.01 -6.43 -13.12
C SER A 86 7.56 -5.40 -12.13
N LEU A 87 7.26 -5.54 -10.84
CA LEU A 87 7.57 -4.55 -9.84
C LEU A 87 9.02 -4.70 -9.37
N GLU A 88 9.77 -3.60 -9.36
CA GLU A 88 11.15 -3.59 -8.89
C GLU A 88 11.22 -3.39 -7.37
N TRP A 89 10.35 -2.51 -6.85
CA TRP A 89 10.35 -2.07 -5.46
C TRP A 89 8.96 -2.11 -4.85
N ILE A 90 8.86 -2.55 -3.61
CA ILE A 90 7.67 -2.42 -2.79
C ILE A 90 8.04 -1.70 -1.51
N TRP A 91 7.27 -0.67 -1.18
CA TRP A 91 7.48 0.13 0.01
C TRP A 91 6.28 0.01 0.93
N PHE A 92 6.48 -0.60 2.09
CA PHE A 92 5.50 -0.62 3.16
C PHE A 92 5.70 0.55 4.12
N ALA A 93 4.67 1.40 4.24
CA ALA A 93 4.65 2.53 5.15
C ALA A 93 3.65 2.29 6.28
N GLY A 94 4.16 2.01 7.48
CA GLY A 94 3.36 1.68 8.66
C GLY A 94 2.73 0.29 8.62
N CYS A 95 3.18 -0.58 7.72
CA CYS A 95 2.66 -1.92 7.54
C CYS A 95 3.77 -2.89 7.12
N ASP A 96 3.46 -4.18 7.04
CA ASP A 96 4.36 -5.24 6.60
C ASP A 96 3.57 -6.35 5.89
N ASP A 97 4.12 -6.89 4.81
CA ASP A 97 3.61 -8.12 4.21
C ASP A 97 4.76 -9.09 3.91
N ALA A 98 4.78 -10.20 4.65
CA ALA A 98 5.78 -11.25 4.49
C ALA A 98 5.56 -12.14 3.27
N SER A 99 4.40 -12.07 2.62
CA SER A 99 4.01 -12.95 1.50
C SER A 99 4.74 -12.59 0.21
N ILE A 100 5.23 -11.34 0.10
CA ILE A 100 5.93 -10.82 -1.07
C ILE A 100 7.39 -11.25 -1.03
N SER A 101 7.84 -12.02 -2.02
CA SER A 101 9.22 -12.50 -2.13
C SER A 101 9.79 -12.22 -3.53
N GLY A 102 11.10 -11.98 -3.62
CA GLY A 102 11.78 -11.74 -4.90
C GLY A 102 11.74 -10.30 -5.42
N ILE A 103 11.20 -9.36 -4.65
CA ILE A 103 11.11 -7.92 -4.98
C ILE A 103 11.87 -7.14 -3.89
N LYS A 104 12.49 -6.01 -4.23
CA LYS A 104 13.20 -5.18 -3.25
C LYS A 104 12.19 -4.51 -2.32
N LYS A 105 12.30 -4.76 -1.02
CA LYS A 105 11.32 -4.30 -0.02
C LYS A 105 11.89 -3.19 0.84
N LEU A 106 11.15 -2.10 0.95
CA LEU A 106 11.43 -0.97 1.84
C LEU A 106 10.38 -0.94 2.93
N HIS A 107 10.82 -0.83 4.17
CA HIS A 107 9.95 -0.76 5.33
C HIS A 107 10.22 0.55 6.07
N THR A 108 9.17 1.31 6.28
CA THR A 108 9.21 2.49 7.15
C THR A 108 8.00 2.50 8.06
N PRO A 109 8.08 3.20 9.21
CA PRO A 109 6.87 3.63 9.91
C PRO A 109 5.99 4.50 8.98
N PRO A 110 4.78 4.88 9.43
CA PRO A 110 3.91 5.80 8.67
C PRO A 110 4.70 7.03 8.21
N LEU A 111 4.45 7.50 6.98
CA LEU A 111 5.22 8.62 6.39
C LEU A 111 5.19 9.88 7.28
N SER A 112 4.09 10.08 8.01
CA SER A 112 3.92 11.10 9.04
C SER A 112 5.04 11.11 10.09
N GLU A 113 5.52 9.94 10.50
CA GLU A 113 6.63 9.81 11.47
C GLU A 113 8.01 9.92 10.80
N VAL A 114 8.11 9.56 9.53
CA VAL A 114 9.37 9.63 8.77
C VAL A 114 9.77 11.08 8.47
N ASP A 115 8.81 11.97 8.20
CA ASP A 115 9.09 13.38 7.89
C ASP A 115 9.76 14.11 9.08
N GLY A 116 9.33 13.80 10.31
CA GLY A 116 9.89 14.38 11.53
C GLY A 116 11.18 13.71 12.01
N ASN A 117 11.45 12.46 11.61
CA ASN A 117 12.48 11.64 12.24
C ASN A 117 13.67 11.34 11.32
N THR A 118 14.81 11.95 11.65
CA THR A 118 16.08 11.73 10.96
C THR A 118 16.59 10.30 11.06
N GLN A 119 16.25 9.56 12.12
CA GLN A 119 16.63 8.16 12.26
C GLN A 119 15.91 7.30 11.22
N HIS A 120 14.58 7.44 11.08
CA HIS A 120 13.81 6.70 10.07
C HIS A 120 14.27 6.98 8.64
N ARG A 121 14.63 8.23 8.33
CA ARG A 121 15.24 8.57 7.03
C ARG A 121 16.58 7.85 6.81
N ARG A 122 17.42 7.74 7.84
CA ARG A 122 18.69 7.00 7.75
C ARG A 122 18.45 5.51 7.58
N ASP A 123 17.54 4.92 8.34
CA ASP A 123 17.19 3.50 8.22
C ASP A 123 16.63 3.16 6.83
N LEU A 124 15.76 4.01 6.28
CA LEU A 124 15.29 3.90 4.91
C LEU A 124 16.45 3.96 3.89
N TRP A 125 17.38 4.90 4.07
CA TRP A 125 18.57 5.00 3.22
C TRP A 125 19.48 3.78 3.31
N GLN A 126 19.67 3.23 4.51
CA GLN A 126 20.44 2.00 4.71
C GLN A 126 19.80 0.82 3.99
N GLN A 127 18.47 0.72 4.00
CA GLN A 127 17.74 -0.30 3.23
C GLN A 127 17.98 -0.14 1.74
N ILE A 128 17.80 1.07 1.18
CA ILE A 128 18.06 1.34 -0.25
C ILE A 128 19.50 0.95 -0.63
N CYS A 129 20.48 1.40 0.15
CA CYS A 129 21.89 1.13 -0.10
C CYS A 129 22.20 -0.38 -0.05
N SER A 130 21.53 -1.14 0.82
CA SER A 130 21.69 -2.60 0.89
C SER A 130 21.29 -3.31 -0.41
N TYR A 131 20.35 -2.76 -1.18
CA TYR A 131 19.92 -3.30 -2.47
C TYR A 131 20.66 -2.71 -3.68
N GLU A 132 21.43 -1.64 -3.50
CA GLU A 132 22.33 -1.12 -4.54
C GLU A 132 23.71 -1.81 -4.48
N ALA A 133 24.11 -2.31 -3.31
CA ALA A 133 25.36 -3.03 -3.13
C ALA A 133 25.35 -4.47 -3.67
N ASN A 134 24.20 -4.96 -4.16
CA ASN A 134 24.00 -6.34 -4.64
C ASN A 134 23.52 -6.36 -6.10
#